data_AF-G9ZFR9-F1
#
_entry.id   AF-G9ZFR9-F1
#
_cell.length_a   1.000
_cell.length_b   1.000
_cell.length_c   1.000
_cell.angle_alpha   90.00
_cell.angle_beta   90.00
_cell.angle_gamma   90.00
#
_symmetry.space_group_name_H-M   'P 1'
#
loop_
_entity.id
_entity.type
_entity.pdbx_description
1 polymer ?
#
loop_
_entity_poly.entity_id
_entity_poly.type
_entity_poly.pdbx_seq_one_letter_code
_entity_poly.pdbx_strand_id
1 'polypeptide(L)'
;MPEDWGDINRDGDAHQYDPLTLDLNGNGIETLAANGHDGALFDHERSGIRTGTGWVHSNDGILVYDRNGDGKINNGGELFGDNTLLKDGSTAAHGFAALAELDENGDGKVDAADSAFKKLGVWRDLNHNGISEEGEISSLEDVRVQSLNLAYKNADQNLGNGNTLAEVGSYTDADGNEHIMGDLQLSADRFHSRFSDSIELTDAQRREVNLGGSGRVRNLREAAAQSSELADALQQYKNAETKEEQLALRDKLLQAWANTDKSRDSIIKISADFAIHTQQDRRRGIGLTPSQIRHMQSIMSRNIWELIGESDPDGKRQAELYRRIGVLDSFTGTRSSRLYYFNEAQAKHIIDTVNGTYDKLADSLYDGLLFQTRLRPYLDAMRLRISEEGKYSIDYGDVSALFAEIHKKNPGKAFTDLGELLAKGNADGKNTAMAPLAEQFVQFAAEAAQNGTFAQYTDVLGKKNLETLGHRIGGDGNDTLGGNDSANYLAGGAGHDTLEGHGGNDVLNGGAGNDSLSGDEGDDVLNGEEGNDTLEGGAGHDTLDGGTGNDSLNGGSY
;
A
#
# COMPACT_ATOMS: atom_id res chain seq x y z
N MET A 1 2.53 5.34 0.34
CA MET A 1 2.13 5.48 -1.07
C MET A 1 3.02 6.53 -1.73
N PRO A 2 3.16 6.58 -3.08
CA PRO A 2 3.81 7.72 -3.72
C PRO A 2 3.09 9.02 -3.34
N GLU A 3 3.84 10.09 -3.02
CA GLU A 3 3.30 11.42 -2.69
C GLU A 3 2.33 11.92 -3.78
N ASP A 4 2.59 11.56 -5.04
CA ASP A 4 1.82 11.96 -6.23
C ASP A 4 0.33 11.56 -6.23
N TRP A 5 -0.09 10.54 -5.44
CA TRP A 5 -1.50 10.09 -5.44
C TRP A 5 -2.38 10.92 -4.51
N GLY A 6 -1.80 11.58 -3.50
CA GLY A 6 -2.53 12.35 -2.48
C GLY A 6 -2.90 13.77 -2.91
N ASP A 7 -2.17 14.35 -3.88
CA ASP A 7 -2.36 15.74 -4.32
C ASP A 7 -3.55 15.94 -5.28
N ILE A 8 -4.15 14.85 -5.77
CA ILE A 8 -5.36 14.91 -6.58
C ILE A 8 -6.54 15.01 -5.61
N ASN A 9 -7.21 16.16 -5.54
CA ASN A 9 -8.48 16.27 -4.80
C ASN A 9 -9.55 15.42 -5.50
N ARG A 10 -9.73 14.19 -5.01
CA ARG A 10 -10.59 13.15 -5.62
C ARG A 10 -11.91 12.95 -4.91
N ASP A 11 -11.95 13.27 -3.63
CA ASP A 11 -13.11 12.99 -2.80
C ASP A 11 -14.25 13.96 -3.11
N GLY A 12 -13.97 15.17 -3.59
CA GLY A 12 -14.99 16.22 -3.77
C GLY A 12 -15.56 16.72 -2.43
N ASP A 13 -15.28 16.00 -1.34
CA ASP A 13 -15.53 16.35 0.04
C ASP A 13 -14.48 17.39 0.45
N ALA A 14 -14.93 18.63 0.62
CA ALA A 14 -14.14 19.69 1.23
C ALA A 14 -14.07 19.56 2.76
N HIS A 15 -14.55 18.44 3.32
CA HIS A 15 -14.88 18.32 4.74
C HIS A 15 -14.17 17.11 5.36
N GLN A 16 -13.57 17.39 6.51
CA GLN A 16 -12.89 16.48 7.42
C GLN A 16 -13.78 16.30 8.66
N TYR A 17 -13.55 15.23 9.43
CA TYR A 17 -14.36 14.88 10.59
C TYR A 17 -14.42 16.00 11.62
N ASP A 18 -15.60 16.26 12.18
CA ASP A 18 -15.91 17.54 12.84
C ASP A 18 -16.39 17.44 14.30
N PRO A 19 -15.58 16.88 15.21
CA PRO A 19 -15.94 16.84 16.61
C PRO A 19 -15.89 18.23 17.25
N LEU A 20 -16.95 18.58 17.97
CA LEU A 20 -16.96 19.72 18.87
C LEU A 20 -16.08 19.44 20.10
N THR A 21 -15.11 20.32 20.35
CA THR A 21 -14.02 20.13 21.32
C THR A 21 -13.96 21.29 22.31
N LEU A 22 -13.68 21.00 23.58
CA LEU A 22 -13.53 21.98 24.65
C LEU A 22 -12.04 22.14 24.99
N ASP A 23 -11.58 23.39 25.02
CA ASP A 23 -10.29 23.76 25.61
C ASP A 23 -10.41 23.70 27.14
N LEU A 24 -9.78 22.70 27.76
CA LEU A 24 -9.93 22.43 29.19
C LEU A 24 -8.82 23.05 30.04
N ASN A 25 -7.70 23.44 29.44
CA ASN A 25 -6.53 23.97 30.14
C ASN A 25 -6.33 25.48 29.93
N GLY A 26 -7.08 26.09 29.01
CA GLY A 26 -7.08 27.51 28.67
C GLY A 26 -5.93 27.95 27.76
N ASN A 27 -5.25 27.04 27.05
CA ASN A 27 -4.15 27.34 26.15
C ASN A 27 -4.52 27.29 24.66
N GLY A 28 -5.79 27.07 24.34
CA GLY A 28 -6.31 26.82 22.99
C GLY A 28 -6.35 25.33 22.65
N ILE A 29 -7.16 24.95 21.65
CA ILE A 29 -7.34 23.53 21.30
C ILE A 29 -6.07 22.96 20.62
N GLU A 30 -5.57 21.85 21.15
CA GLU A 30 -4.37 21.14 20.71
C GLU A 30 -4.73 19.84 19.94
N THR A 31 -4.02 19.54 18.83
CA THR A 31 -4.33 18.36 17.98
C THR A 31 -3.09 17.57 17.55
N LEU A 32 -3.30 16.27 17.29
CA LEU A 32 -2.35 15.26 16.84
C LEU A 32 -2.55 14.93 15.35
N ALA A 33 -1.51 14.42 14.69
CA ALA A 33 -1.56 14.05 13.27
C ALA A 33 -2.19 12.68 13.02
N ALA A 34 -2.82 12.51 11.85
CA ALA A 34 -3.34 11.21 11.41
C ALA A 34 -2.24 10.18 11.05
N ASN A 35 -1.05 10.63 10.63
CA ASN A 35 -0.04 9.81 9.98
C ASN A 35 1.09 9.35 10.94
N GLY A 36 0.78 8.42 11.84
CA GLY A 36 1.76 7.78 12.71
C GLY A 36 1.06 6.94 13.78
N HIS A 37 1.81 6.12 14.51
CA HIS A 37 1.30 5.33 15.65
C HIS A 37 0.69 6.17 16.81
N ASP A 38 0.55 7.49 16.60
CA ASP A 38 -0.04 8.49 17.51
C ASP A 38 -1.44 8.97 17.06
N GLY A 39 -1.94 8.52 15.89
CA GLY A 39 -3.27 8.85 15.38
C GLY A 39 -4.34 7.83 15.80
N ALA A 40 -5.51 8.32 16.21
CA ALA A 40 -6.62 7.49 16.69
C ALA A 40 -7.35 6.77 15.56
N LEU A 41 -7.81 5.54 15.80
CA LEU A 41 -8.69 4.80 14.87
C LEU A 41 -10.14 4.93 15.33
N PHE A 42 -10.93 5.78 14.67
CA PHE A 42 -12.34 6.03 15.05
C PHE A 42 -13.29 5.97 13.85
N ASP A 43 -14.53 5.52 14.07
CA ASP A 43 -15.58 5.43 13.03
C ASP A 43 -16.44 6.70 13.00
N HIS A 44 -15.87 7.78 12.50
CA HIS A 44 -16.56 9.08 12.42
C HIS A 44 -17.83 9.04 11.55
N GLU A 45 -17.85 8.20 10.51
CA GLU A 45 -18.93 8.17 9.52
C GLU A 45 -20.06 7.19 9.88
N ARG A 46 -19.96 6.50 11.02
CA ARG A 46 -20.87 5.41 11.43
C ARG A 46 -20.99 4.33 10.34
N SER A 47 -19.87 4.07 9.68
CA SER A 47 -19.74 3.16 8.54
C SER A 47 -19.46 1.71 8.97
N GLY A 48 -19.07 1.51 10.23
CA GLY A 48 -18.49 0.28 10.75
C GLY A 48 -16.99 0.14 10.45
N ILE A 49 -16.35 1.21 9.96
CA ILE A 49 -14.93 1.25 9.63
C ILE A 49 -14.29 2.38 10.42
N ARG A 50 -13.35 2.03 11.29
CA ARG A 50 -12.49 2.98 11.99
C ARG A 50 -11.36 3.39 11.07
N THR A 51 -11.17 4.69 10.92
CA THR A 51 -10.17 5.31 10.05
C THR A 51 -9.14 6.04 10.89
N GLY A 52 -7.88 6.00 10.47
CA GLY A 52 -6.82 6.76 11.11
C GLY A 52 -7.12 8.24 10.96
N THR A 53 -7.19 8.98 12.05
CA THR A 53 -7.53 10.40 12.02
C THR A 53 -6.56 11.20 12.88
N GLY A 54 -6.40 12.48 12.54
CA GLY A 54 -5.88 13.45 13.50
C GLY A 54 -6.78 13.44 14.72
N TRP A 55 -6.24 13.81 15.88
CA TRP A 55 -6.96 13.62 17.13
C TRP A 55 -6.83 14.81 18.05
N VAL A 56 -7.74 14.93 19.00
CA VAL A 56 -7.65 15.94 20.06
C VAL A 56 -6.60 15.46 21.07
N HIS A 57 -5.68 16.34 21.47
CA HIS A 57 -4.69 16.01 22.48
C HIS A 57 -5.39 15.79 23.83
N SER A 58 -4.90 14.86 24.64
CA SER A 58 -5.47 14.53 25.97
C SER A 58 -5.57 15.70 26.98
N ASN A 59 -4.99 16.87 26.68
CA ASN A 59 -5.15 18.08 27.49
C ASN A 59 -6.54 18.71 27.36
N ASP A 60 -7.16 18.53 26.20
CA ASP A 60 -8.51 18.99 25.85
C ASP A 60 -9.47 17.82 25.85
N GLY A 61 -10.74 18.05 25.49
CA GLY A 61 -11.71 16.97 25.43
C GLY A 61 -12.80 17.16 24.39
N ILE A 62 -13.23 16.05 23.80
CA ILE A 62 -14.28 15.99 22.81
C ILE A 62 -15.63 15.96 23.53
N LEU A 63 -16.58 16.81 23.11
CA LEU A 63 -17.95 16.76 23.61
C LEU A 63 -18.66 15.51 23.05
N VAL A 64 -19.27 14.72 23.92
CA VAL A 64 -19.88 13.44 23.57
C VAL A 64 -21.28 13.28 24.15
N TYR A 65 -22.10 12.48 23.47
CA TYR A 65 -23.40 12.03 23.94
C TYR A 65 -23.58 10.56 23.57
N ASP A 66 -23.57 9.68 24.57
CA ASP A 66 -23.99 8.28 24.43
C ASP A 66 -25.49 8.23 24.14
N ARG A 67 -25.83 8.25 22.86
CA ARG A 67 -27.22 8.27 22.37
C ARG A 67 -27.86 6.89 22.40
N ASN A 68 -27.06 5.82 22.44
CA ASN A 68 -27.55 4.44 22.38
C ASN A 68 -27.65 3.77 23.77
N GLY A 69 -27.00 4.35 24.79
CA GLY A 69 -27.01 3.92 26.18
C GLY A 69 -26.12 2.71 26.50
N ASP A 70 -25.13 2.39 25.66
CA ASP A 70 -24.22 1.25 25.85
C ASP A 70 -23.00 1.58 26.73
N GLY A 71 -22.87 2.84 27.15
CA GLY A 71 -21.79 3.32 28.00
C GLY A 71 -20.47 3.53 27.28
N LYS A 72 -20.45 3.53 25.94
CA LYS A 72 -19.25 3.74 25.11
C LYS A 72 -19.52 4.82 24.08
N ILE A 73 -18.43 5.47 23.66
CA ILE A 73 -18.43 6.33 22.48
C ILE A 73 -17.62 5.61 21.41
N ASN A 74 -18.30 5.12 20.38
CA ASN A 74 -17.70 4.20 19.42
C ASN A 74 -17.89 4.58 17.95
N ASN A 75 -18.70 5.61 17.67
CA ASN A 75 -18.88 6.15 16.33
C ASN A 75 -19.23 7.65 16.34
N GLY A 76 -19.12 8.33 15.19
CA GLY A 76 -19.36 9.77 15.07
C GLY A 76 -20.82 10.19 15.32
N GLY A 77 -21.77 9.26 15.30
CA GLY A 77 -23.15 9.52 15.73
C GLY A 77 -23.29 9.80 17.23
N GLU A 78 -22.22 9.64 18.01
CA GLU A 78 -22.14 9.92 19.46
C GLU A 78 -21.24 11.13 19.76
N LEU A 79 -20.54 11.64 18.76
CA LEU A 79 -19.87 12.93 18.81
C LEU A 79 -20.89 14.04 18.45
N PHE A 80 -20.48 15.30 18.61
CA PHE A 80 -21.19 16.46 18.06
C PHE A 80 -20.44 16.91 16.81
N GLY A 81 -21.12 16.88 15.67
CA GLY A 81 -20.56 17.11 14.34
C GLY A 81 -21.58 16.81 13.24
N ASP A 82 -21.15 16.80 11.99
CA ASP A 82 -21.91 16.60 10.77
C ASP A 82 -22.51 15.20 10.68
N ASN A 83 -21.92 14.23 11.37
CA ASN A 83 -22.48 12.87 11.48
C ASN A 83 -23.53 12.75 12.59
N THR A 84 -23.84 13.83 13.30
CA THR A 84 -24.93 13.84 14.29
C THR A 84 -26.29 13.89 13.59
N LEU A 85 -27.15 12.93 13.93
CA LEU A 85 -28.55 12.92 13.50
C LEU A 85 -29.36 13.94 14.29
N LEU A 86 -30.00 14.87 13.57
CA LEU A 86 -30.98 15.82 14.09
C LEU A 86 -32.35 15.14 14.26
N LYS A 87 -33.27 15.81 14.97
CA LYS A 87 -34.62 15.28 15.26
C LYS A 87 -35.46 15.05 14.00
N ASP A 88 -35.19 15.77 12.92
CA ASP A 88 -35.87 15.60 11.63
C ASP A 88 -35.31 14.45 10.78
N GLY A 89 -34.26 13.77 11.26
CA GLY A 89 -33.59 12.67 10.60
C GLY A 89 -32.50 13.08 9.60
N SER A 90 -32.26 14.38 9.43
CA SER A 90 -31.10 14.89 8.67
C SER A 90 -29.83 14.91 9.53
N THR A 91 -28.68 15.03 8.89
CA THR A 91 -27.40 15.25 9.53
C THR A 91 -27.17 16.73 9.83
N ALA A 92 -26.50 17.04 10.94
CA ALA A 92 -26.15 18.42 11.27
C ALA A 92 -25.22 19.04 10.22
N ALA A 93 -25.21 20.38 10.13
CA ALA A 93 -24.28 21.08 9.27
C ALA A 93 -22.85 21.17 9.86
N HIS A 94 -22.75 21.14 11.19
CA HIS A 94 -21.53 21.16 12.01
C HIS A 94 -21.94 20.89 13.48
N GLY A 95 -20.99 20.71 14.39
CA GLY A 95 -21.17 20.39 15.80
C GLY A 95 -21.97 21.41 16.61
N PHE A 96 -21.79 22.72 16.39
CA PHE A 96 -22.65 23.73 17.04
C PHE A 96 -24.13 23.61 16.64
N ALA A 97 -24.44 23.26 15.38
CA ALA A 97 -25.81 23.05 14.93
C ALA A 97 -26.41 21.78 15.57
N ALA A 98 -25.60 20.73 15.74
CA ALA A 98 -25.98 19.55 16.48
C ALA A 98 -26.28 19.84 17.96
N LEU A 99 -25.49 20.71 18.59
CA LEU A 99 -25.68 21.12 19.99
C LEU A 99 -26.95 21.95 20.18
N ALA A 100 -27.29 22.81 19.22
CA ALA A 100 -28.48 23.66 19.28
C ALA A 100 -29.81 22.88 19.38
N GLU A 101 -29.86 21.63 18.93
CA GLU A 101 -31.03 20.76 19.12
C GLU A 101 -31.32 20.43 20.59
N LEU A 102 -30.35 20.63 21.47
CA LEU A 102 -30.47 20.32 22.89
C LEU A 102 -30.94 21.51 23.74
N ASP A 103 -31.02 22.72 23.17
CA ASP A 103 -31.59 23.91 23.83
C ASP A 103 -33.12 23.84 23.76
N GLU A 104 -33.74 23.41 24.87
CA GLU A 104 -35.18 23.19 24.97
C GLU A 104 -35.94 24.50 25.28
N ASN A 105 -35.26 25.47 25.88
CA ASN A 105 -35.86 26.70 26.39
C ASN A 105 -35.64 27.91 25.46
N GLY A 106 -34.73 27.79 24.48
CA GLY A 106 -34.40 28.77 23.45
C GLY A 106 -33.59 29.97 23.95
N ASP A 107 -32.82 29.82 25.03
CA ASP A 107 -32.02 30.91 25.61
C ASP A 107 -30.62 31.05 25.00
N GLY A 108 -30.26 30.19 24.05
CA GLY A 108 -29.02 30.28 23.28
C GLY A 108 -27.84 29.56 23.92
N LYS A 109 -28.07 28.73 24.93
CA LYS A 109 -27.07 27.86 25.56
C LYS A 109 -27.70 26.52 25.92
N VAL A 110 -26.86 25.50 26.13
CA VAL A 110 -27.27 24.21 26.69
C VAL A 110 -26.74 24.15 28.11
N ASP A 111 -27.63 24.10 29.10
CA ASP A 111 -27.28 24.13 30.52
C ASP A 111 -28.21 23.25 31.39
N ALA A 112 -28.12 23.37 32.71
CA ALA A 112 -28.91 22.58 33.64
C ALA A 112 -30.44 22.73 33.50
N ALA A 113 -30.94 23.73 32.76
CA ALA A 113 -32.34 23.88 32.40
C ALA A 113 -32.79 22.90 31.29
N ASP A 114 -31.85 22.34 30.53
CA ASP A 114 -32.12 21.42 29.43
C ASP A 114 -32.00 19.96 29.86
N SER A 115 -32.97 19.14 29.47
CA SER A 115 -33.04 17.75 29.91
C SER A 115 -31.86 16.88 29.46
N ALA A 116 -31.19 17.27 28.38
CA ALA A 116 -30.06 16.56 27.80
C ALA A 116 -28.71 16.87 28.48
N PHE A 117 -28.57 18.01 29.16
CA PHE A 117 -27.26 18.49 29.66
C PHE A 117 -26.57 17.49 30.59
N LYS A 118 -27.33 16.83 31.48
CA LYS A 118 -26.79 15.80 32.40
C LYS A 118 -26.35 14.50 31.73
N LYS A 119 -26.70 14.31 30.46
CA LYS A 119 -26.33 13.13 29.67
C LYS A 119 -25.08 13.37 28.81
N LEU A 120 -24.64 14.62 28.73
CA LEU A 120 -23.44 15.00 28.00
C LEU A 120 -22.21 14.64 28.82
N GLY A 121 -21.15 14.27 28.12
CA GLY A 121 -19.84 14.01 28.70
C GLY A 121 -18.74 14.71 27.91
N VAL A 122 -17.55 14.71 28.48
CA VAL A 122 -16.31 15.09 27.80
C VAL A 122 -15.40 13.87 27.77
N TRP A 123 -15.01 13.46 26.56
CA TRP A 123 -14.06 12.38 26.35
C TRP A 123 -12.65 12.93 26.18
N ARG A 124 -11.77 12.54 27.10
CA ARG A 124 -10.33 12.76 27.02
C ARG A 124 -9.66 11.41 26.78
N ASP A 125 -9.38 11.11 25.53
CA ASP A 125 -8.62 9.91 25.16
C ASP A 125 -7.17 10.08 25.62
N LEU A 126 -6.77 9.35 26.67
CA LEU A 126 -5.50 9.57 27.36
C LEU A 126 -4.33 8.85 26.66
N ASN A 127 -4.63 7.85 25.85
CA ASN A 127 -3.65 7.05 25.14
C ASN A 127 -3.71 7.24 23.61
N HIS A 128 -4.66 8.07 23.14
CA HIS A 128 -4.87 8.46 21.75
C HIS A 128 -5.16 7.29 20.81
N ASN A 129 -5.84 6.24 21.32
CA ASN A 129 -6.14 5.05 20.52
C ASN A 129 -7.50 5.11 19.80
N GLY A 130 -8.33 6.12 20.06
CA GLY A 130 -9.68 6.27 19.49
C GLY A 130 -10.71 5.30 20.04
N ILE A 131 -10.48 4.71 21.21
CA ILE A 131 -11.40 3.78 21.88
C ILE A 131 -11.75 4.39 23.22
N SER A 132 -13.04 4.67 23.43
CA SER A 132 -13.49 5.14 24.73
C SER A 132 -13.33 4.05 25.81
N GLU A 133 -12.51 4.35 26.82
CA GLU A 133 -12.22 3.46 27.94
C GLU A 133 -12.77 3.97 29.29
N GLU A 134 -12.81 3.09 30.29
CA GLU A 134 -13.25 3.45 31.64
C GLU A 134 -12.30 4.50 32.24
N GLY A 135 -12.87 5.62 32.70
CA GLY A 135 -12.11 6.74 33.28
C GLY A 135 -11.72 7.84 32.28
N GLU A 136 -11.99 7.67 30.99
CA GLU A 136 -11.71 8.69 29.97
C GLU A 136 -12.88 9.66 29.71
N ILE A 137 -14.09 9.24 30.05
CA ILE A 137 -15.29 10.07 29.94
C ILE A 137 -15.62 10.66 31.31
N SER A 138 -15.65 11.99 31.38
CA SER A 138 -16.06 12.75 32.56
C SER A 138 -17.41 13.44 32.31
N SER A 139 -18.20 13.63 33.36
CA SER A 139 -19.41 14.46 33.23
C SER A 139 -19.04 15.94 33.05
N LEU A 140 -19.95 16.75 32.49
CA LEU A 140 -19.74 18.20 32.40
C LEU A 140 -19.48 18.83 33.78
N GLU A 141 -20.11 18.33 34.84
CA GLU A 141 -19.89 18.80 36.21
C GLU A 141 -18.47 18.50 36.71
N ASP A 142 -17.94 17.30 36.42
CA ASP A 142 -16.59 16.89 36.84
C ASP A 142 -15.49 17.73 36.17
N VAL A 143 -15.72 18.16 34.93
CA VAL A 143 -14.83 19.10 34.21
C VAL A 143 -15.21 20.57 34.41
N ARG A 144 -16.10 20.86 35.36
CA ARG A 144 -16.51 22.22 35.77
C ARG A 144 -17.23 23.04 34.69
N VAL A 145 -17.82 22.41 33.68
CA VAL A 145 -18.63 23.08 32.65
C VAL A 145 -20.03 23.36 33.20
N GLN A 146 -20.43 24.62 33.22
CA GLN A 146 -21.75 25.07 33.69
C GLN A 146 -22.75 25.26 32.53
N SER A 147 -22.31 25.76 31.39
CA SER A 147 -23.14 25.93 30.20
C SER A 147 -22.31 25.90 28.92
N LEU A 148 -22.89 25.41 27.82
CA LEU A 148 -22.30 25.41 26.49
C LEU A 148 -23.00 26.47 25.63
N ASN A 149 -22.30 27.48 25.13
CA ASN A 149 -22.92 28.59 24.40
C ASN A 149 -23.09 28.24 22.92
N LEU A 150 -24.26 28.52 22.34
CA LEU A 150 -24.57 28.18 20.95
C LEU A 150 -24.05 29.22 19.95
N ALA A 151 -23.58 30.37 20.41
CA ALA A 151 -23.02 31.40 19.54
C ALA A 151 -21.60 31.02 19.08
N TYR A 152 -21.37 31.00 17.77
CA TYR A 152 -20.08 30.69 17.16
C TYR A 152 -19.72 31.67 16.04
N LYS A 153 -18.47 31.60 15.59
CA LYS A 153 -17.93 32.32 14.43
C LYS A 153 -17.04 31.39 13.62
N ASN A 154 -16.97 31.58 12.31
CA ASN A 154 -16.01 30.87 11.47
C ASN A 154 -14.59 31.33 11.82
N ALA A 155 -13.69 30.39 12.04
CA ALA A 155 -12.29 30.61 12.37
C ALA A 155 -11.36 30.30 11.19
N ASP A 156 -11.61 29.19 10.47
CA ASP A 156 -10.77 28.67 9.39
C ASP A 156 -9.27 28.63 9.77
N GLN A 157 -8.98 28.25 11.03
CA GLN A 157 -7.64 28.33 11.61
C GLN A 157 -6.93 26.98 11.50
N ASN A 158 -5.78 26.95 10.82
CA ASN A 158 -4.91 25.77 10.78
C ASN A 158 -4.32 25.47 12.17
N LEU A 159 -4.52 24.26 12.68
CA LEU A 159 -4.01 23.79 13.97
C LEU A 159 -2.70 22.97 13.85
N GLY A 160 -2.14 22.87 12.65
CA GLY A 160 -1.03 21.99 12.32
C GLY A 160 -1.49 20.56 12.04
N ASN A 161 -0.56 19.68 11.66
CA ASN A 161 -0.81 18.23 11.52
C ASN A 161 -1.95 17.84 10.54
N GLY A 162 -2.34 18.76 9.65
CA GLY A 162 -3.45 18.57 8.71
C GLY A 162 -4.84 18.85 9.29
N ASN A 163 -4.94 19.33 10.53
CA ASN A 163 -6.19 19.62 11.22
C ASN A 163 -6.51 21.12 11.19
N THR A 164 -7.80 21.45 11.22
CA THR A 164 -8.31 22.83 11.18
C THR A 164 -9.37 23.06 12.26
N LEU A 165 -9.40 24.26 12.82
CA LEU A 165 -10.52 24.78 13.62
C LEU A 165 -11.46 25.51 12.67
N ALA A 166 -12.63 24.93 12.40
CA ALA A 166 -13.61 25.45 11.45
C ALA A 166 -14.45 26.57 12.08
N GLU A 167 -15.15 26.28 13.17
CA GLU A 167 -15.91 27.23 13.96
C GLU A 167 -15.39 27.34 15.39
N VAL A 168 -15.53 28.53 15.99
CA VAL A 168 -15.17 28.78 17.38
C VAL A 168 -16.29 29.51 18.12
N GLY A 169 -16.61 29.01 19.31
CA GLY A 169 -17.57 29.54 20.27
C GLY A 169 -17.00 29.45 21.68
N SER A 170 -17.86 29.34 22.69
CA SER A 170 -17.43 29.26 24.09
C SER A 170 -18.28 28.34 24.95
N TYR A 171 -17.71 27.91 26.07
CA TYR A 171 -18.46 27.37 27.20
C TYR A 171 -18.15 28.19 28.46
N THR A 172 -19.05 28.16 29.43
CA THR A 172 -18.88 28.85 30.71
C THR A 172 -18.60 27.84 31.81
N ASP A 173 -17.58 28.09 32.62
CA ASP A 173 -17.23 27.25 33.77
C ASP A 173 -18.09 27.55 35.01
N ALA A 174 -17.94 26.74 36.05
CA ALA A 174 -18.64 26.91 37.33
C ALA A 174 -18.34 28.23 38.06
N ASP A 175 -17.25 28.92 37.71
CA ASP A 175 -16.85 30.22 38.27
C ASP A 175 -17.37 31.40 37.42
N GLY A 176 -18.03 31.12 36.29
CA GLY A 176 -18.59 32.11 35.37
C GLY A 176 -17.60 32.63 34.32
N ASN A 177 -16.42 32.00 34.16
CA ASN A 177 -15.47 32.38 33.11
C ASN A 177 -15.82 31.68 31.79
N GLU A 178 -15.61 32.37 30.68
CA GLU A 178 -15.76 31.78 29.35
C GLU A 178 -14.42 31.20 28.85
N HIS A 179 -14.51 30.01 28.26
CA HIS A 179 -13.40 29.24 27.68
C HIS A 179 -13.72 28.86 26.23
N ILE A 180 -12.70 28.45 25.47
CA ILE A 180 -12.85 28.12 24.05
C ILE A 180 -13.58 26.79 23.88
N MET A 181 -14.54 26.78 22.96
CA MET A 181 -15.13 25.57 22.40
C MET A 181 -15.05 25.67 20.88
N GLY A 182 -14.62 24.63 20.20
CA GLY A 182 -14.28 24.69 18.79
C GLY A 182 -14.77 23.47 18.02
N ASP A 183 -15.26 23.72 16.82
CA ASP A 183 -15.62 22.72 15.84
C ASP A 183 -14.39 22.43 14.98
N LEU A 184 -13.97 21.16 14.95
CA LEU A 184 -12.73 20.78 14.29
C LEU A 184 -12.98 20.26 12.88
N GLN A 185 -11.89 20.14 12.13
CA GLN A 185 -11.81 19.39 10.90
C GLN A 185 -10.53 18.58 11.04
N LEU A 186 -10.68 17.31 11.41
CA LEU A 186 -9.56 16.41 11.68
C LEU A 186 -9.09 15.72 10.40
N SER A 187 -7.78 15.72 10.18
CA SER A 187 -7.14 14.98 9.10
C SER A 187 -7.52 13.50 9.14
N ALA A 188 -7.50 12.83 7.99
CA ALA A 188 -7.85 11.42 7.89
C ALA A 188 -6.90 10.67 6.95
N ASP A 189 -6.33 9.56 7.44
CA ASP A 189 -5.68 8.53 6.64
C ASP A 189 -6.66 7.38 6.41
N ARG A 190 -7.44 7.50 5.34
CA ARG A 190 -8.43 6.50 4.92
C ARG A 190 -7.82 5.16 4.51
N PHE A 191 -6.53 5.13 4.16
CA PHE A 191 -5.86 3.87 3.85
C PHE A 191 -5.60 3.07 5.13
N HIS A 192 -5.21 3.75 6.22
CA HIS A 192 -5.07 3.13 7.53
C HIS A 192 -6.42 2.96 8.22
N SER A 193 -7.06 1.82 8.00
CA SER A 193 -8.38 1.54 8.54
C SER A 193 -8.55 0.12 9.07
N ARG A 194 -9.55 -0.04 9.95
CA ARG A 194 -9.97 -1.31 10.53
C ARG A 194 -11.48 -1.35 10.69
N PHE A 195 -12.09 -2.47 10.31
CA PHE A 195 -13.49 -2.71 10.65
C PHE A 195 -13.67 -2.74 12.18
N SER A 196 -14.79 -2.20 12.65
CA SER A 196 -15.15 -2.15 14.08
C SER A 196 -15.53 -3.53 14.61
N ASP A 197 -15.98 -4.42 13.73
CA ASP A 197 -16.37 -5.80 14.01
C ASP A 197 -15.42 -6.83 13.36
N SER A 198 -15.43 -8.04 13.89
CA SER A 198 -14.71 -9.20 13.36
C SER A 198 -15.67 -10.24 12.82
N ILE A 199 -15.25 -11.00 11.81
CA ILE A 199 -16.03 -12.11 11.27
C ILE A 199 -15.55 -13.43 11.87
N GLU A 200 -16.47 -14.19 12.46
CA GLU A 200 -16.15 -15.52 12.95
C GLU A 200 -15.83 -16.46 11.78
N LEU A 201 -14.61 -16.98 11.76
CA LEU A 201 -14.12 -17.90 10.74
C LEU A 201 -14.26 -19.36 11.20
N THR A 202 -14.50 -20.27 10.27
CA THR A 202 -14.34 -21.71 10.50
C THR A 202 -12.85 -22.09 10.65
N ASP A 203 -12.56 -23.28 11.20
CA ASP A 203 -11.18 -23.78 11.30
C ASP A 203 -10.47 -23.89 9.95
N ALA A 204 -11.21 -24.20 8.88
CA ALA A 204 -10.68 -24.24 7.53
C ALA A 204 -10.30 -22.82 7.06
N GLN A 205 -11.21 -21.86 7.20
CA GLN A 205 -10.97 -20.47 6.81
C GLN A 205 -9.83 -19.82 7.62
N ARG A 206 -9.64 -20.18 8.89
CA ARG A 206 -8.49 -19.74 9.71
C ARG A 206 -7.14 -20.22 9.19
N ARG A 207 -7.11 -21.33 8.44
CA ARG A 207 -5.87 -21.90 7.87
C ARG A 207 -5.62 -21.47 6.43
N GLU A 208 -6.58 -20.81 5.77
CA GLU A 208 -6.40 -20.31 4.41
C GLU A 208 -5.35 -19.21 4.32
N VAL A 209 -4.91 -18.80 3.14
CA VAL A 209 -3.96 -17.68 3.03
C VAL A 209 -4.60 -16.36 3.47
N ASN A 210 -3.81 -15.41 3.98
CA ASN A 210 -4.34 -14.13 4.45
C ASN A 210 -3.46 -12.95 4.10
N LEU A 211 -4.11 -11.82 3.88
CA LEU A 211 -3.49 -10.50 3.81
C LEU A 211 -4.35 -9.49 4.57
N GLY A 212 -3.67 -8.48 5.12
CA GLY A 212 -4.35 -7.35 5.76
C GLY A 212 -5.16 -6.56 4.74
N GLY A 213 -6.40 -6.24 5.06
CA GLY A 213 -7.19 -5.28 4.30
C GLY A 213 -6.81 -3.84 4.67
N SER A 214 -7.22 -2.90 3.82
CA SER A 214 -7.05 -1.46 3.97
C SER A 214 -8.26 -0.73 3.40
N GLY A 215 -8.43 0.56 3.71
CA GLY A 215 -9.57 1.32 3.20
C GLY A 215 -10.90 0.73 3.62
N ARG A 216 -11.70 0.30 2.64
CA ARG A 216 -13.03 -0.29 2.85
C ARG A 216 -13.10 -1.78 2.57
N VAL A 217 -11.96 -2.46 2.48
CA VAL A 217 -11.90 -3.92 2.32
C VAL A 217 -11.38 -4.60 3.58
N ARG A 218 -12.04 -5.70 3.97
CA ARG A 218 -11.62 -6.53 5.11
C ARG A 218 -10.35 -7.31 4.81
N ASN A 219 -9.74 -7.88 5.85
CA ASN A 219 -8.71 -8.90 5.69
C ASN A 219 -9.19 -10.01 4.75
N LEU A 220 -8.27 -10.55 3.94
CA LEU A 220 -8.61 -11.45 2.82
C LEU A 220 -9.46 -12.65 3.25
N ARG A 221 -9.16 -13.28 4.40
CA ARG A 221 -9.95 -14.41 4.93
C ARG A 221 -11.37 -14.01 5.33
N GLU A 222 -11.53 -12.86 5.97
CA GLU A 222 -12.84 -12.35 6.37
C GLU A 222 -13.68 -11.96 5.15
N ALA A 223 -13.07 -11.29 4.19
CA ALA A 223 -13.70 -10.93 2.92
C ALA A 223 -14.12 -12.19 2.14
N ALA A 224 -13.27 -13.22 2.07
CA ALA A 224 -13.56 -14.48 1.39
C ALA A 224 -14.66 -15.28 2.12
N ALA A 225 -14.75 -15.18 3.45
CA ALA A 225 -15.84 -15.81 4.21
C ALA A 225 -17.22 -15.22 3.89
N GLN A 226 -17.27 -13.97 3.40
CA GLN A 226 -18.51 -13.29 3.00
C GLN A 226 -18.78 -13.31 1.49
N SER A 227 -17.81 -13.72 0.66
CA SER A 227 -17.92 -13.68 -0.80
C SER A 227 -17.44 -14.98 -1.42
N SER A 228 -18.38 -15.74 -1.99
CA SER A 228 -18.06 -16.96 -2.75
C SER A 228 -17.20 -16.67 -3.98
N GLU A 229 -17.41 -15.53 -4.65
CA GLU A 229 -16.59 -15.09 -5.78
C GLU A 229 -15.11 -14.93 -5.36
N LEU A 230 -14.87 -14.27 -4.22
CA LEU A 230 -13.52 -14.10 -3.69
C LEU A 230 -12.94 -15.43 -3.21
N ALA A 231 -13.71 -16.27 -2.53
CA ALA A 231 -13.25 -17.59 -2.10
C ALA A 231 -12.81 -18.46 -3.30
N ASP A 232 -13.59 -18.46 -4.38
CA ASP A 232 -13.27 -19.21 -5.60
C ASP A 232 -12.04 -18.63 -6.32
N ALA A 233 -11.93 -17.30 -6.42
CA ALA A 233 -10.76 -16.65 -7.00
C ALA A 233 -9.49 -16.95 -6.19
N LEU A 234 -9.59 -16.94 -4.86
CA LEU A 234 -8.48 -17.25 -3.96
C LEU A 234 -8.03 -18.71 -4.10
N GLN A 235 -8.99 -19.64 -4.20
CA GLN A 235 -8.69 -21.05 -4.39
C GLN A 235 -8.02 -21.31 -5.75
N GLN A 236 -8.47 -20.64 -6.82
CA GLN A 236 -7.81 -20.71 -8.13
C GLN A 236 -6.38 -20.18 -8.06
N TYR A 237 -6.18 -19.02 -7.44
CA TYR A 237 -4.86 -18.40 -7.31
C TYR A 237 -3.87 -19.26 -6.50
N LYS A 238 -4.34 -19.87 -5.41
CA LYS A 238 -3.56 -20.79 -4.57
C LYS A 238 -3.18 -22.08 -5.29
N ASN A 239 -4.04 -22.56 -6.20
CA ASN A 239 -3.81 -23.78 -6.96
C ASN A 239 -2.97 -23.58 -8.22
N ALA A 240 -2.67 -22.33 -8.60
CA ALA A 240 -1.76 -22.04 -9.70
C ALA A 240 -0.36 -22.56 -9.36
N GLU A 241 0.23 -23.33 -10.28
CA GLU A 241 1.50 -24.00 -10.08
C GLU A 241 2.68 -23.13 -10.51
N THR A 242 2.48 -22.22 -11.48
CA THR A 242 3.55 -21.34 -11.99
C THR A 242 3.31 -19.87 -11.66
N LYS A 243 4.38 -19.07 -11.77
CA LYS A 243 4.31 -17.62 -11.60
C LYS A 243 3.36 -16.97 -12.60
N GLU A 244 3.40 -17.39 -13.86
CA GLU A 244 2.58 -16.86 -14.94
C GLU A 244 1.10 -17.12 -14.70
N GLU A 245 0.75 -18.32 -14.22
CA GLU A 245 -0.61 -18.66 -13.82
C GLU A 245 -1.09 -17.79 -12.65
N GLN A 246 -0.24 -17.56 -11.65
CA GLN A 246 -0.55 -16.65 -10.53
C GLN A 246 -0.73 -15.21 -11.04
N LEU A 247 0.16 -14.70 -11.89
CA LEU A 247 0.07 -13.36 -12.46
C LEU A 247 -1.19 -13.19 -13.32
N ALA A 248 -1.59 -14.21 -14.08
CA ALA A 248 -2.83 -14.20 -14.86
C ALA A 248 -4.11 -14.15 -13.98
N LEU A 249 -4.04 -14.67 -12.75
CA LEU A 249 -5.16 -14.67 -11.79
C LEU A 249 -5.14 -13.48 -10.82
N ARG A 250 -4.01 -12.77 -10.73
CA ARG A 250 -3.77 -11.67 -9.78
C ARG A 250 -4.83 -10.58 -9.86
N ASP A 251 -5.12 -10.09 -11.06
CA ASP A 251 -6.09 -9.00 -11.25
C ASP A 251 -7.52 -9.45 -10.95
N LYS A 252 -7.85 -10.71 -11.27
CA LYS A 252 -9.15 -11.29 -10.92
C LYS A 252 -9.31 -11.42 -9.40
N LEU A 253 -8.28 -11.87 -8.69
CA LEU A 253 -8.30 -11.97 -7.24
C LEU A 253 -8.44 -10.59 -6.58
N LEU A 254 -7.62 -9.62 -7.01
CA LEU A 254 -7.67 -8.25 -6.49
C LEU A 254 -9.03 -7.60 -6.76
N GLN A 255 -9.60 -7.83 -7.95
CA GLN A 255 -10.93 -7.36 -8.31
C GLN A 255 -12.02 -7.99 -7.43
N ALA A 256 -12.00 -9.30 -7.23
CA ALA A 256 -12.96 -10.00 -6.39
C ALA A 256 -12.87 -9.54 -4.92
N TRP A 257 -11.67 -9.19 -4.45
CA TRP A 257 -11.47 -8.65 -3.11
C TRP A 257 -12.06 -7.24 -2.99
N ALA A 258 -11.79 -6.36 -3.96
CA ALA A 258 -12.41 -5.03 -4.02
C ALA A 258 -13.94 -5.09 -4.15
N ASN A 259 -14.50 -6.11 -4.80
CA ASN A 259 -15.96 -6.30 -4.91
C ASN A 259 -16.64 -6.54 -3.55
N THR A 260 -15.87 -6.82 -2.48
CA THR A 260 -16.42 -6.96 -1.12
C THR A 260 -16.73 -5.63 -0.43
N ASP A 261 -16.26 -4.50 -0.98
CA ASP A 261 -16.67 -3.16 -0.55
C ASP A 261 -18.14 -2.90 -0.94
N LYS A 262 -19.02 -2.90 0.07
CA LYS A 262 -20.47 -2.68 -0.10
C LYS A 262 -20.81 -1.25 -0.54
N SER A 263 -19.91 -0.31 -0.31
CA SER A 263 -20.08 1.11 -0.61
C SER A 263 -19.49 1.52 -1.94
N ARG A 264 -18.98 0.56 -2.72
CA ARG A 264 -18.32 0.82 -3.99
C ARG A 264 -19.29 1.42 -4.99
N ASP A 265 -19.07 2.68 -5.31
CA ASP A 265 -19.83 3.36 -6.36
C ASP A 265 -19.46 2.77 -7.73
N SER A 266 -20.47 2.67 -8.60
CA SER A 266 -20.32 2.21 -9.97
C SER A 266 -20.11 3.35 -10.97
N ILE A 267 -20.26 4.61 -10.54
CA ILE A 267 -20.29 5.77 -11.44
C ILE A 267 -19.12 6.72 -11.14
N ILE A 268 -17.95 6.41 -11.72
CA ILE A 268 -16.82 7.34 -11.79
C ILE A 268 -16.96 8.17 -13.07
N LYS A 269 -16.92 9.51 -12.96
CA LYS A 269 -16.89 10.40 -14.14
C LYS A 269 -15.50 10.97 -14.35
N ILE A 270 -14.77 10.45 -15.35
CA ILE A 270 -13.57 11.11 -15.87
C ILE A 270 -14.02 12.01 -17.02
N SER A 271 -13.97 13.32 -16.83
CA SER A 271 -14.52 14.26 -17.81
C SER A 271 -13.70 15.53 -17.93
N ALA A 272 -13.51 15.97 -19.17
CA ALA A 272 -13.13 17.35 -19.47
C ALA A 272 -14.30 18.34 -19.32
N ASP A 273 -15.54 17.84 -19.18
CA ASP A 273 -16.75 18.66 -19.00
C ASP A 273 -16.83 19.18 -17.56
N PHE A 274 -16.67 20.48 -17.38
CA PHE A 274 -16.87 21.16 -16.11
C PHE A 274 -18.24 21.83 -16.13
N ALA A 275 -19.13 21.42 -15.23
CA ALA A 275 -20.31 22.24 -14.94
C ALA A 275 -19.83 23.55 -14.31
N ILE A 276 -19.79 24.63 -15.09
CA ILE A 276 -19.74 25.98 -14.53
C ILE A 276 -21.06 26.16 -13.79
N HIS A 277 -21.10 25.78 -12.51
CA HIS A 277 -22.16 26.21 -11.62
C HIS A 277 -22.00 27.72 -11.48
N THR A 278 -22.61 28.46 -12.39
CA THR A 278 -22.94 29.86 -12.18
C THR A 278 -24.03 29.89 -11.10
N GLN A 279 -23.67 29.56 -9.86
CA GLN A 279 -24.46 30.04 -8.74
C GLN A 279 -24.45 31.56 -8.83
N GLN A 280 -25.64 32.10 -8.67
CA GLN A 280 -26.07 33.41 -9.14
C GLN A 280 -25.44 34.60 -8.43
N ASP A 281 -24.32 34.46 -7.71
CA ASP A 281 -23.69 35.60 -7.04
C ASP A 281 -22.16 35.52 -6.93
N ARG A 282 -21.53 36.52 -7.56
CA ARG A 282 -20.29 37.21 -7.15
C ARG A 282 -18.95 36.50 -7.33
N ARG A 283 -18.50 36.45 -8.59
CA ARG A 283 -17.33 37.20 -9.10
C ARG A 283 -17.31 37.04 -10.62
N ARG A 284 -17.10 38.14 -11.35
CA ARG A 284 -17.09 38.17 -12.82
C ARG A 284 -16.26 37.01 -13.37
N GLY A 285 -16.92 36.05 -14.03
CA GLY A 285 -16.22 35.02 -14.79
C GLY A 285 -15.27 35.68 -15.78
N ILE A 286 -14.04 35.16 -15.88
CA ILE A 286 -13.07 35.64 -16.86
C ILE A 286 -13.68 35.37 -18.25
N GLY A 287 -13.91 36.43 -19.03
CA GLY A 287 -14.42 36.29 -20.39
C GLY A 287 -13.41 35.54 -21.25
N LEU A 288 -13.74 34.32 -21.68
CA LEU A 288 -12.88 33.54 -22.57
C LEU A 288 -12.92 34.13 -23.99
N THR A 289 -11.75 34.24 -24.61
CA THR A 289 -11.64 34.59 -26.03
C THR A 289 -12.22 33.48 -26.91
N PRO A 290 -12.66 33.78 -28.15
CA PRO A 290 -13.12 32.76 -29.09
C PRO A 290 -12.10 31.64 -29.37
N SER A 291 -10.80 31.93 -29.30
CA SER A 291 -9.74 30.91 -29.41
C SER A 291 -9.67 30.02 -28.18
N GLN A 292 -9.81 30.58 -26.97
CA GLN A 292 -9.90 29.79 -25.73
C GLN A 292 -11.15 28.92 -25.71
N ILE A 293 -12.30 29.42 -26.18
CA ILE A 293 -13.53 28.62 -26.31
C ILE A 293 -13.33 27.46 -27.29
N ARG A 294 -12.75 27.70 -28.47
CA ARG A 294 -12.46 26.63 -29.45
C ARG A 294 -11.47 25.61 -28.91
N HIS A 295 -10.44 26.06 -28.21
CA HIS A 295 -9.47 25.17 -27.58
C HIS A 295 -10.14 24.30 -26.51
N MET A 296 -10.94 24.89 -25.62
CA MET A 296 -11.71 24.17 -24.61
C MET A 296 -12.68 23.16 -25.25
N GLN A 297 -13.41 23.54 -26.29
CA GLN A 297 -14.28 22.63 -27.06
C GLN A 297 -13.51 21.47 -27.71
N SER A 298 -12.27 21.71 -28.16
CA SER A 298 -11.44 20.64 -28.75
C SER A 298 -11.01 19.58 -27.74
N ILE A 299 -11.01 19.91 -26.44
CA ILE A 299 -10.68 19.02 -25.34
C ILE A 299 -11.95 18.33 -24.83
N MET A 300 -13.02 19.08 -24.57
CA MET A 300 -14.30 18.57 -24.04
C MET A 300 -15.02 17.60 -24.99
N SER A 301 -14.72 17.66 -26.29
CA SER A 301 -15.33 16.77 -27.30
C SER A 301 -14.65 15.40 -27.40
N ARG A 302 -13.54 15.17 -26.67
CA ARG A 302 -12.75 13.94 -26.73
C ARG A 302 -12.80 13.20 -25.40
N ASN A 303 -12.85 11.89 -25.45
CA ASN A 303 -12.55 11.08 -24.27
C ASN A 303 -11.05 11.17 -23.91
N ILE A 304 -10.67 10.65 -22.73
CA ILE A 304 -9.30 10.78 -22.23
C ILE A 304 -8.25 10.13 -23.15
N TRP A 305 -8.60 9.01 -23.80
CA TRP A 305 -7.71 8.29 -24.73
C TRP A 305 -7.54 9.03 -26.05
N GLU A 306 -8.65 9.53 -26.63
CA GLU A 306 -8.62 10.34 -27.85
C GLU A 306 -7.83 11.63 -27.69
N LEU A 307 -7.83 12.21 -26.48
CA LEU A 307 -7.04 13.40 -26.19
C LEU A 307 -5.53 13.13 -26.27
N ILE A 308 -5.07 11.97 -25.78
CA ILE A 308 -3.66 11.55 -25.82
C ILE A 308 -3.27 10.82 -27.12
N GLY A 309 -4.14 10.84 -28.13
CA GLY A 309 -3.88 10.22 -29.43
C GLY A 309 -3.97 8.70 -29.43
N GLU A 310 -4.58 8.09 -28.41
CA GLU A 310 -4.77 6.65 -28.30
C GLU A 310 -6.20 6.24 -28.68
N SER A 311 -6.34 5.11 -29.37
CA SER A 311 -7.61 4.61 -29.86
C SER A 311 -8.29 3.69 -28.84
N ASP A 312 -9.56 3.96 -28.51
CA ASP A 312 -10.43 3.10 -27.70
C ASP A 312 -11.84 2.98 -28.28
N PRO A 313 -12.00 2.43 -29.50
CA PRO A 313 -13.28 2.43 -30.21
C PRO A 313 -14.34 1.56 -29.54
N ASP A 314 -13.90 0.51 -28.81
CA ASP A 314 -14.77 -0.42 -28.08
C ASP A 314 -15.01 0.02 -26.62
N GLY A 315 -14.38 1.10 -26.15
CA GLY A 315 -14.46 1.56 -24.75
C GLY A 315 -13.79 0.64 -23.73
N LYS A 316 -12.94 -0.31 -24.16
CA LYS A 316 -12.32 -1.31 -23.28
C LYS A 316 -11.25 -0.68 -22.39
N ARG A 317 -10.46 0.25 -22.92
CA ARG A 317 -9.44 0.96 -22.13
C ARG A 317 -10.10 1.85 -21.09
N GLN A 318 -11.19 2.52 -21.47
CA GLN A 318 -12.01 3.30 -20.55
C GLN A 318 -12.59 2.44 -19.42
N ALA A 319 -13.17 1.28 -19.77
CA ALA A 319 -13.72 0.36 -18.79
C ALA A 319 -12.65 -0.18 -17.83
N GLU A 320 -11.46 -0.51 -18.34
CA GLU A 320 -10.33 -0.95 -17.54
C GLU A 320 -9.81 0.15 -16.60
N LEU A 321 -9.71 1.39 -17.07
CA LEU A 321 -9.32 2.52 -16.24
C LEU A 321 -10.32 2.75 -15.08
N TYR A 322 -11.62 2.69 -15.36
CA TYR A 322 -12.66 2.78 -14.34
C TYR A 322 -12.62 1.62 -13.36
N ARG A 323 -12.39 0.39 -13.84
CA ARG A 323 -12.21 -0.79 -13.01
C ARG A 323 -11.05 -0.59 -12.03
N ARG A 324 -9.88 -0.16 -12.52
CA ARG A 324 -8.69 0.10 -11.70
C ARG A 324 -8.94 1.18 -10.64
N ILE A 325 -9.62 2.28 -11.01
CA ILE A 325 -10.00 3.32 -10.04
C ILE A 325 -10.92 2.77 -8.96
N GLY A 326 -11.96 2.00 -9.33
CA GLY A 326 -12.88 1.43 -8.36
C GLY A 326 -12.20 0.44 -7.39
N VAL A 327 -11.23 -0.35 -7.88
CA VAL A 327 -10.38 -1.18 -7.02
C VAL A 327 -9.56 -0.31 -6.08
N LEU A 328 -8.85 0.69 -6.60
CA LEU A 328 -8.01 1.56 -5.79
C LEU A 328 -8.82 2.28 -4.71
N ASP A 329 -9.95 2.89 -5.06
CA ASP A 329 -10.86 3.56 -4.13
C ASP A 329 -11.32 2.63 -2.99
N SER A 330 -11.52 1.35 -3.27
CA SER A 330 -11.89 0.37 -2.24
C SER A 330 -10.75 0.14 -1.26
N PHE A 331 -9.51 0.04 -1.73
CA PHE A 331 -8.32 -0.21 -0.90
C PHE A 331 -7.77 1.05 -0.21
N THR A 332 -7.96 2.23 -0.79
CA THR A 332 -7.53 3.52 -0.23
C THR A 332 -8.56 4.13 0.70
N GLY A 333 -9.81 3.68 0.62
CA GLY A 333 -10.92 4.27 1.35
C GLY A 333 -11.40 5.60 0.77
N THR A 334 -10.86 6.05 -0.37
CA THR A 334 -11.26 7.28 -1.09
C THR A 334 -12.47 7.05 -2.00
N ARG A 335 -13.12 8.12 -2.48
CA ARG A 335 -14.23 8.01 -3.43
C ARG A 335 -14.05 8.97 -4.60
N SER A 336 -13.71 8.43 -5.77
CA SER A 336 -13.47 9.22 -6.97
C SER A 336 -14.77 9.48 -7.73
N SER A 337 -15.57 10.44 -7.27
CA SER A 337 -16.82 10.78 -7.96
C SER A 337 -16.56 11.45 -9.32
N ARG A 338 -15.52 12.31 -9.40
CA ARG A 338 -15.10 12.99 -10.64
C ARG A 338 -13.60 13.20 -10.72
N LEU A 339 -13.01 12.93 -11.88
CA LEU A 339 -11.62 13.29 -12.21
C LEU A 339 -11.62 14.23 -13.42
N TYR A 340 -11.14 15.46 -13.22
CA TYR A 340 -11.08 16.48 -14.26
C TYR A 340 -9.68 16.54 -14.89
N TYR A 341 -9.64 16.75 -16.21
CA TYR A 341 -8.41 17.02 -16.97
C TYR A 341 -8.66 18.17 -17.96
N PHE A 342 -7.65 19.02 -18.16
CA PHE A 342 -7.74 20.22 -19.00
C PHE A 342 -6.75 20.23 -20.16
N ASN A 343 -5.88 19.23 -20.26
CA ASN A 343 -4.92 19.08 -21.36
C ASN A 343 -4.39 17.64 -21.42
N GLU A 344 -3.64 17.35 -22.49
CA GLU A 344 -3.04 16.05 -22.77
C GLU A 344 -2.10 15.57 -21.65
N ALA A 345 -1.27 16.46 -21.11
CA ALA A 345 -0.32 16.11 -20.05
C ALA A 345 -1.04 15.67 -18.76
N GLN A 346 -2.11 16.36 -18.37
CA GLN A 346 -2.94 15.98 -17.22
C GLN A 346 -3.69 14.68 -17.46
N ALA A 347 -4.24 14.48 -18.66
CA ALA A 347 -4.89 13.23 -19.04
C ALA A 347 -3.91 12.04 -18.94
N LYS A 348 -2.71 12.19 -19.51
CA LYS A 348 -1.65 11.18 -19.43
C LYS A 348 -1.23 10.93 -17.98
N HIS A 349 -1.04 11.98 -17.19
CA HIS A 349 -0.66 11.86 -15.79
C HIS A 349 -1.71 11.07 -14.98
N ILE A 350 -3.00 11.32 -15.16
CA ILE A 350 -4.07 10.55 -14.50
C ILE A 350 -3.95 9.05 -14.86
N ILE A 351 -3.79 8.73 -16.14
CA ILE A 351 -3.66 7.35 -16.62
C ILE A 351 -2.43 6.67 -16.01
N ASP A 352 -1.27 7.32 -16.10
CA ASP A 352 0.00 6.79 -15.58
C ASP A 352 -0.09 6.55 -14.06
N THR A 353 -0.64 7.51 -13.32
CA THR A 353 -0.78 7.47 -11.86
C THR A 353 -1.75 6.37 -11.42
N VAL A 354 -2.90 6.21 -12.09
CA VAL A 354 -3.85 5.12 -11.81
C VAL A 354 -3.22 3.77 -12.11
N ASN A 355 -2.62 3.61 -13.29
CA ASN A 355 -2.02 2.34 -13.70
C ASN A 355 -0.87 1.93 -12.80
N GLY A 356 0.09 2.82 -12.58
CA GLY A 356 1.25 2.53 -11.73
C GLY A 356 0.88 2.23 -10.27
N THR A 357 -0.16 2.88 -9.73
CA THR A 357 -0.61 2.61 -8.36
C THR A 357 -1.36 1.29 -8.26
N TYR A 358 -2.22 0.98 -9.24
CA TYR A 358 -2.90 -0.30 -9.33
C TYR A 358 -1.89 -1.46 -9.47
N ASP A 359 -0.90 -1.31 -10.36
CA ASP A 359 0.09 -2.35 -10.60
C ASP A 359 0.94 -2.60 -9.33
N LYS A 360 1.33 -1.55 -8.60
CA LYS A 360 2.00 -1.68 -7.28
C LYS A 360 1.14 -2.40 -6.23
N LEU A 361 -0.16 -2.10 -6.19
CA LEU A 361 -1.08 -2.80 -5.28
C LEU A 361 -1.19 -4.28 -5.66
N ALA A 362 -1.28 -4.58 -6.95
CA ALA A 362 -1.35 -5.95 -7.47
C ALA A 362 -0.04 -6.71 -7.21
N ASP A 363 1.13 -6.08 -7.39
CA ASP A 363 2.43 -6.65 -7.06
C ASP A 363 2.56 -6.93 -5.56
N SER A 364 2.06 -6.02 -4.70
CA SER A 364 2.05 -6.21 -3.25
C SER A 364 1.18 -7.40 -2.84
N LEU A 365 0.04 -7.61 -3.50
CA LEU A 365 -0.80 -8.79 -3.31
C LEU A 365 -0.07 -10.08 -3.70
N TYR A 366 0.60 -10.09 -4.86
CA TYR A 366 1.40 -11.23 -5.31
C TYR A 366 2.51 -11.56 -4.31
N ASP A 367 3.31 -10.56 -3.94
CA ASP A 367 4.44 -10.72 -3.01
C ASP A 367 3.98 -11.21 -1.63
N GLY A 368 2.88 -10.65 -1.11
CA GLY A 368 2.35 -11.02 0.19
C GLY A 368 1.75 -12.44 0.25
N LEU A 369 1.30 -12.98 -0.88
CA LEU A 369 0.74 -14.33 -0.99
C LEU A 369 1.77 -15.39 -1.41
N LEU A 370 2.91 -14.98 -1.98
CA LEU A 370 3.89 -15.88 -2.58
C LEU A 370 4.34 -17.03 -1.65
N PHE A 371 4.79 -16.68 -0.44
CA PHE A 371 5.26 -17.63 0.58
C PHE A 371 4.13 -18.41 1.27
N GLN A 372 2.89 -17.97 1.10
CA GLN A 372 1.70 -18.65 1.60
C GLN A 372 1.10 -19.61 0.55
N THR A 373 1.56 -19.52 -0.71
CA THR A 373 1.02 -20.26 -1.86
C THR A 373 2.12 -21.04 -2.59
N ARG A 374 2.56 -20.61 -3.78
CA ARG A 374 3.46 -21.36 -4.66
C ARG A 374 4.77 -21.73 -3.99
N LEU A 375 5.34 -20.87 -3.14
CA LEU A 375 6.58 -21.18 -2.43
C LEU A 375 6.39 -21.93 -1.10
N ARG A 376 5.15 -22.11 -0.64
CA ARG A 376 4.85 -22.78 0.63
C ARG A 376 5.45 -24.19 0.74
N PRO A 377 5.40 -25.06 -0.29
CA PRO A 377 5.98 -26.40 -0.21
C PRO A 377 7.49 -26.41 0.08
N TYR A 378 8.24 -25.42 -0.43
CA TYR A 378 9.68 -25.30 -0.15
C TYR A 378 9.94 -24.84 1.28
N LEU A 379 9.11 -23.94 1.81
CA LEU A 379 9.20 -23.54 3.22
C LEU A 379 8.88 -24.70 4.17
N ASP A 380 7.89 -25.52 3.83
CA ASP A 380 7.51 -26.70 4.62
C ASP A 380 8.58 -27.80 4.60
N ALA A 381 9.48 -27.79 3.61
CA ALA A 381 10.63 -28.69 3.52
C ALA A 381 11.84 -28.22 4.35
N MET A 382 11.85 -26.98 4.86
CA MET A 382 12.94 -26.49 5.71
C MET A 382 12.94 -27.17 7.07
N ARG A 383 14.11 -27.60 7.56
CA ARG A 383 14.25 -28.26 8.86
C ARG A 383 15.14 -27.48 9.81
N LEU A 384 14.83 -27.51 11.10
CA LEU A 384 15.74 -27.03 12.13
C LEU A 384 16.82 -28.09 12.38
N ARG A 385 18.09 -27.68 12.27
CA ARG A 385 19.25 -28.49 12.66
C ARG A 385 19.89 -27.91 13.91
N ILE A 386 20.32 -28.81 14.80
CA ILE A 386 21.11 -28.48 15.98
C ILE A 386 22.46 -29.18 15.81
N SER A 387 23.55 -28.41 15.81
CA SER A 387 24.90 -28.98 15.71
C SER A 387 25.27 -29.73 16.99
N GLU A 388 26.33 -30.54 16.93
CA GLU A 388 26.89 -31.20 18.12
C GLU A 388 27.34 -30.20 19.21
N GLU A 389 27.64 -28.96 18.81
CA GLU A 389 27.96 -27.83 19.70
C GLU A 389 26.72 -27.11 20.25
N GLY A 390 25.51 -27.54 19.90
CA GLY A 390 24.25 -26.93 20.33
C GLY A 390 23.85 -25.66 19.57
N LYS A 391 24.47 -25.36 18.42
CA LYS A 391 24.10 -24.22 17.57
C LYS A 391 22.91 -24.58 16.69
N TYR A 392 21.96 -23.65 16.59
CA TYR A 392 20.78 -23.79 15.73
C TYR A 392 21.09 -23.28 14.32
N SER A 393 20.67 -24.03 13.30
CA SER A 393 20.71 -23.61 11.90
C SER A 393 19.49 -24.13 11.14
N ILE A 394 19.21 -23.55 9.98
CA ILE A 394 18.22 -24.10 9.04
C ILE A 394 18.96 -25.07 8.11
N ASP A 395 18.37 -26.23 7.87
CA ASP A 395 18.80 -27.23 6.91
C ASP A 395 17.93 -27.13 5.65
N TYR A 396 18.60 -26.87 4.53
CA TYR A 396 17.99 -26.72 3.20
C TYR A 396 18.16 -27.97 2.32
N GLY A 397 18.66 -29.09 2.86
CA GLY A 397 18.90 -30.31 2.08
C GLY A 397 17.63 -30.86 1.41
N ASP A 398 16.52 -30.91 2.16
CA ASP A 398 15.21 -31.34 1.62
C ASP A 398 14.65 -30.32 0.61
N VAL A 399 14.92 -29.03 0.83
CA VAL A 399 14.52 -27.95 -0.10
C VAL A 399 15.25 -28.12 -1.43
N SER A 400 16.56 -28.33 -1.38
CA SER A 400 17.40 -28.56 -2.55
C SER A 400 17.00 -29.82 -3.31
N ALA A 401 16.72 -30.91 -2.59
CA ALA A 401 16.22 -32.15 -3.18
C ALA A 401 14.86 -31.96 -3.89
N LEU A 402 13.96 -31.19 -3.29
CA LEU A 402 12.66 -30.86 -3.87
C LEU A 402 12.82 -30.04 -5.16
N PHE A 403 13.68 -29.02 -5.16
CA PHE A 403 14.00 -28.27 -6.38
C PHE A 403 14.59 -29.16 -7.47
N ALA A 404 15.50 -30.07 -7.12
CA ALA A 404 16.07 -31.02 -8.08
C ALA A 404 15.00 -31.98 -8.67
N GLU A 405 14.01 -32.39 -7.87
CA GLU A 405 12.89 -33.21 -8.37
C GLU A 405 11.99 -32.42 -9.32
N ILE A 406 11.65 -31.18 -8.96
CA ILE A 406 10.79 -30.31 -9.78
C ILE A 406 11.52 -29.94 -11.08
N HIS A 407 12.81 -29.62 -11.01
CA HIS A 407 13.63 -29.26 -12.16
C HIS A 407 13.60 -30.35 -13.23
N LYS A 408 13.68 -31.64 -12.84
CA LYS A 408 13.56 -32.78 -13.79
C LYS A 408 12.23 -32.83 -14.54
N LYS A 409 11.16 -32.29 -13.97
CA LYS A 409 9.81 -32.31 -14.55
C LYS A 409 9.48 -31.00 -15.28
N ASN A 410 9.93 -29.88 -14.72
CA ASN A 410 9.67 -28.53 -15.20
C ASN A 410 10.84 -27.60 -14.79
N PRO A 411 11.90 -27.52 -15.62
CA PRO A 411 13.09 -26.70 -15.34
C PRO A 411 12.75 -25.21 -15.14
N GLY A 412 11.88 -24.66 -15.99
CA GLY A 412 11.48 -23.26 -15.91
C GLY A 412 10.79 -22.90 -14.58
N LYS A 413 9.89 -23.76 -14.10
CA LYS A 413 9.27 -23.59 -12.77
C LYS A 413 10.31 -23.65 -11.66
N ALA A 414 11.20 -24.63 -11.67
CA ALA A 414 12.23 -24.76 -10.64
C ALA A 414 13.17 -23.55 -10.63
N PHE A 415 13.58 -23.08 -11.81
CA PHE A 415 14.36 -21.86 -11.97
C PHE A 415 13.63 -20.65 -11.38
N THR A 416 12.40 -20.37 -11.83
CA THR A 416 11.64 -19.20 -11.34
C THR A 416 11.37 -19.26 -9.83
N ASP A 417 10.94 -20.41 -9.31
CA ASP A 417 10.62 -20.57 -7.88
C ASP A 417 11.87 -20.40 -7.00
N LEU A 418 13.00 -21.00 -7.40
CA LEU A 418 14.26 -20.90 -6.65
C LEU A 418 14.81 -19.47 -6.71
N GLY A 419 14.76 -18.85 -7.89
CA GLY A 419 15.17 -17.45 -8.06
C GLY A 419 14.35 -16.50 -7.19
N GLU A 420 13.03 -16.68 -7.10
CA GLU A 420 12.19 -15.85 -6.23
C GLU A 420 12.40 -16.14 -4.74
N LEU A 421 12.63 -17.40 -4.36
CA LEU A 421 12.99 -17.77 -3.00
C LEU A 421 14.29 -17.08 -2.56
N LEU A 422 15.32 -17.08 -3.42
CA LEU A 422 16.61 -16.45 -3.14
C LEU A 422 16.50 -14.92 -3.14
N ALA A 423 15.92 -14.32 -4.18
CA ALA A 423 15.84 -12.86 -4.32
C ALA A 423 15.03 -12.21 -3.20
N LYS A 424 13.99 -12.89 -2.69
CA LYS A 424 13.14 -12.37 -1.60
C LYS A 424 13.56 -12.88 -0.22
N GLY A 425 14.19 -14.05 -0.14
CA GLY A 425 14.64 -14.66 1.12
C GLY A 425 16.02 -14.21 1.60
N ASN A 426 16.85 -13.67 0.69
CA ASN A 426 18.16 -13.09 0.98
C ASN A 426 18.24 -11.62 0.53
N ALA A 427 17.16 -10.86 0.72
CA ALA A 427 17.03 -9.50 0.19
C ALA A 427 18.09 -8.50 0.72
N ASP A 428 18.77 -8.81 1.83
CA ASP A 428 19.88 -8.00 2.37
C ASP A 428 21.27 -8.53 1.99
N GLY A 429 21.34 -9.63 1.23
CA GLY A 429 22.57 -10.27 0.76
C GLY A 429 23.38 -10.99 1.84
N LYS A 430 22.90 -11.03 3.10
CA LYS A 430 23.71 -11.47 4.25
C LYS A 430 23.40 -12.90 4.72
N ASN A 431 22.40 -13.55 4.15
CA ASN A 431 21.98 -14.89 4.53
C ASN A 431 22.86 -15.95 3.88
N THR A 432 24.04 -16.18 4.45
CA THR A 432 25.00 -17.20 4.01
C THR A 432 24.47 -18.63 4.16
N ALA A 433 23.41 -18.85 4.96
CA ALA A 433 22.83 -20.18 5.14
C ALA A 433 22.14 -20.72 3.87
N MET A 434 21.80 -19.85 2.91
CA MET A 434 21.20 -20.22 1.63
C MET A 434 22.22 -20.48 0.52
N ALA A 435 23.53 -20.42 0.80
CA ALA A 435 24.58 -20.66 -0.20
C ALA A 435 24.38 -21.95 -1.04
N PRO A 436 24.00 -23.12 -0.45
CA PRO A 436 23.77 -24.32 -1.25
C PRO A 436 22.61 -24.18 -2.26
N LEU A 437 21.61 -23.35 -1.97
CA LEU A 437 20.51 -23.07 -2.88
C LEU A 437 20.92 -22.08 -3.97
N ALA A 438 21.80 -21.11 -3.66
CA ALA A 438 22.36 -20.19 -4.65
C ALA A 438 23.25 -20.94 -5.66
N GLU A 439 24.13 -21.83 -5.19
CA GLU A 439 24.93 -22.71 -6.05
C GLU A 439 24.04 -23.61 -6.94
N GLN A 440 22.95 -24.14 -6.39
CA GLN A 440 21.97 -24.90 -7.17
C GLN A 440 21.30 -24.03 -8.25
N PHE A 441 21.07 -22.75 -7.98
CA PHE A 441 20.53 -21.83 -8.96
C PHE A 441 21.56 -21.50 -10.08
N VAL A 442 22.84 -21.39 -9.75
CA VAL A 442 23.93 -21.30 -10.74
C VAL A 442 23.91 -22.49 -11.70
N GLN A 443 23.72 -23.71 -11.17
CA GLN A 443 23.59 -24.91 -12.01
C GLN A 443 22.38 -24.83 -12.96
N PHE A 444 21.22 -24.39 -12.45
CA PHE A 444 20.03 -24.20 -13.30
C PHE A 444 20.22 -23.09 -14.34
N ALA A 445 20.93 -22.02 -14.00
CA ALA A 445 21.29 -20.93 -14.90
C ALA A 445 22.20 -21.39 -16.03
N ALA A 446 23.27 -22.12 -15.70
CA ALA A 446 24.18 -22.69 -16.68
C ALA A 446 23.46 -23.66 -17.63
N GLU A 447 22.63 -24.56 -17.11
CA GLU A 447 21.83 -25.47 -17.93
C GLU A 447 20.84 -24.71 -18.83
N ALA A 448 20.17 -23.69 -18.29
CA ALA A 448 19.23 -22.87 -19.06
C ALA A 448 19.95 -22.10 -20.18
N ALA A 449 21.16 -21.61 -19.95
CA ALA A 449 21.99 -20.93 -20.95
C ALA A 449 22.40 -21.89 -22.06
N GLN A 450 22.93 -23.07 -21.72
CA GLN A 450 23.29 -24.13 -22.68
C GLN A 450 22.10 -24.58 -23.53
N ASN A 451 20.90 -24.62 -22.95
CA ASN A 451 19.67 -24.98 -23.64
C ASN A 451 19.00 -23.81 -24.39
N GLY A 452 19.55 -22.60 -24.35
CA GLY A 452 18.96 -21.41 -24.98
C GLY A 452 17.64 -20.96 -24.36
N THR A 453 17.36 -21.35 -23.11
CA THR A 453 16.12 -21.05 -22.38
C THR A 453 16.29 -20.00 -21.28
N PHE A 454 17.52 -19.56 -21.00
CA PHE A 454 17.81 -18.59 -19.93
C PHE A 454 17.02 -17.29 -20.07
N ALA A 455 16.94 -16.70 -21.27
CA ALA A 455 16.16 -15.48 -21.50
C ALA A 455 14.67 -15.69 -21.20
N GLN A 456 14.10 -16.82 -21.63
CA GLN A 456 12.71 -17.15 -21.34
C GLN A 456 12.47 -17.28 -19.82
N TYR A 457 13.36 -17.94 -19.10
CA TYR A 457 13.20 -18.16 -17.66
C TYR A 457 13.43 -16.89 -16.85
N THR A 458 14.35 -16.03 -17.28
CA THR A 458 14.61 -14.75 -16.63
C THR A 458 13.54 -13.70 -16.92
N ASP A 459 12.90 -13.75 -18.09
CA ASP A 459 11.71 -12.94 -18.38
C ASP A 459 10.57 -13.24 -17.40
N VAL A 460 10.37 -14.53 -17.08
CA VAL A 460 9.38 -14.96 -16.08
C VAL A 460 9.83 -14.59 -14.66
N LEU A 461 11.09 -14.84 -14.30
CA LEU A 461 11.65 -14.49 -12.99
C LEU A 461 11.54 -12.98 -12.72
N GLY A 462 11.74 -12.16 -13.75
CA GLY A 462 11.65 -10.71 -13.75
C GLY A 462 12.99 -10.04 -13.48
N LYS A 463 13.26 -8.96 -14.23
CA LYS A 463 14.54 -8.23 -14.23
C LYS A 463 15.04 -7.84 -12.84
N LYS A 464 14.17 -7.28 -12.00
CA LYS A 464 14.52 -6.87 -10.63
C LYS A 464 15.06 -8.03 -9.79
N ASN A 465 14.45 -9.21 -9.90
CA ASN A 465 14.92 -10.38 -9.16
C ASN A 465 16.25 -10.87 -9.71
N LEU A 466 16.41 -10.90 -11.04
CA LEU A 466 17.68 -11.27 -11.68
C LEU A 466 18.82 -10.32 -11.27
N GLU A 467 18.58 -9.00 -11.30
CA GLU A 467 19.52 -7.98 -10.86
C GLU A 467 19.90 -8.14 -9.38
N THR A 468 18.92 -8.49 -8.53
CA THR A 468 19.16 -8.77 -7.10
C THR A 468 20.05 -10.00 -6.93
N LEU A 469 19.91 -11.00 -7.80
CA LEU A 469 20.65 -12.25 -7.70
C LEU A 469 22.07 -12.16 -8.29
N GLY A 470 22.34 -11.25 -9.22
CA GLY A 470 23.69 -11.01 -9.75
C GLY A 470 24.04 -11.73 -11.05
N HIS A 471 23.19 -12.65 -11.54
CA HIS A 471 23.45 -13.38 -12.79
C HIS A 471 23.30 -12.51 -14.04
N ARG A 472 24.20 -12.64 -15.02
CA ARG A 472 24.22 -11.83 -16.24
C ARG A 472 24.65 -12.64 -17.47
N ILE A 473 24.11 -12.28 -18.62
CA ILE A 473 24.55 -12.75 -19.93
C ILE A 473 24.73 -11.53 -20.83
N GLY A 474 25.90 -11.38 -21.42
CA GLY A 474 26.23 -10.37 -22.43
C GLY A 474 25.71 -10.74 -23.82
N GLY A 475 26.14 -9.98 -24.82
CA GLY A 475 25.66 -10.04 -26.19
C GLY A 475 26.76 -10.33 -27.19
N ASP A 476 26.63 -9.76 -28.39
CA ASP A 476 27.62 -9.91 -29.48
C ASP A 476 28.73 -8.84 -29.44
N GLY A 477 28.85 -8.07 -28.36
CA GLY A 477 29.83 -7.00 -28.23
C GLY A 477 30.60 -7.07 -26.92
N ASN A 478 31.63 -6.25 -26.81
CA ASN A 478 32.47 -6.19 -25.62
C ASN A 478 31.66 -5.73 -24.39
N ASP A 479 31.44 -6.63 -23.45
CA ASP A 479 30.65 -6.44 -22.26
C ASP A 479 31.52 -6.37 -20.99
N THR A 480 30.99 -5.72 -19.96
CA THR A 480 31.58 -5.72 -18.62
C THR A 480 30.52 -6.17 -17.63
N LEU A 481 30.69 -7.36 -17.09
CA LEU A 481 29.73 -8.07 -16.24
C LEU A 481 30.33 -8.28 -14.86
N GLY A 482 29.58 -7.92 -13.83
CA GLY A 482 29.97 -8.14 -12.43
C GLY A 482 28.86 -8.86 -11.68
N GLY A 483 29.25 -9.85 -10.87
CA GLY A 483 28.40 -10.58 -9.95
C GLY A 483 28.08 -9.78 -8.68
N ASN A 484 27.95 -10.50 -7.56
CA ASN A 484 27.79 -9.98 -6.22
C ASN A 484 28.43 -10.94 -5.21
N ASP A 485 28.20 -10.75 -3.91
CA ASP A 485 28.80 -11.60 -2.86
C ASP A 485 28.13 -13.00 -2.72
N SER A 486 27.38 -13.46 -3.71
CA SER A 486 26.74 -14.78 -3.75
C SER A 486 27.09 -15.51 -5.05
N ALA A 487 27.02 -16.84 -5.02
CA ALA A 487 27.25 -17.70 -6.19
C ALA A 487 26.46 -17.23 -7.43
N ASN A 488 27.16 -16.94 -8.52
CA ASN A 488 26.67 -16.32 -9.73
C ASN A 488 27.00 -17.11 -11.00
N TYR A 489 26.26 -16.79 -12.05
CA TYR A 489 26.48 -17.31 -13.40
C TYR A 489 26.61 -16.10 -14.32
N LEU A 490 27.79 -15.94 -14.93
CA LEU A 490 28.13 -14.86 -15.83
C LEU A 490 28.56 -15.44 -17.18
N ALA A 491 28.01 -14.93 -18.27
CA ALA A 491 28.43 -15.31 -19.63
C ALA A 491 28.67 -14.05 -20.49
N GLY A 492 29.85 -13.89 -21.08
CA GLY A 492 30.22 -12.74 -21.91
C GLY A 492 29.49 -12.76 -23.25
N GLY A 493 29.55 -13.88 -23.98
CA GLY A 493 28.87 -14.04 -25.25
C GLY A 493 29.87 -13.98 -26.39
N ALA A 494 29.73 -13.03 -27.32
CA ALA A 494 30.77 -12.76 -28.30
C ALA A 494 31.28 -11.34 -28.10
N GLY A 495 32.58 -11.10 -28.26
CA GLY A 495 33.17 -9.82 -27.93
C GLY A 495 34.53 -9.96 -27.28
N HIS A 496 35.02 -8.88 -26.70
CA HIS A 496 36.14 -8.93 -25.76
C HIS A 496 35.59 -8.53 -24.41
N ASP A 497 35.27 -9.52 -23.59
CA ASP A 497 34.44 -9.34 -22.41
C ASP A 497 35.29 -9.27 -21.14
N THR A 498 34.74 -8.63 -20.11
CA THR A 498 35.33 -8.59 -18.77
C THR A 498 34.30 -9.08 -17.77
N LEU A 499 34.59 -10.19 -17.10
CA LEU A 499 33.72 -10.84 -16.12
C LEU A 499 34.39 -10.86 -14.75
N GLU A 500 33.69 -10.38 -13.72
CA GLU A 500 34.14 -10.36 -12.32
C GLU A 500 33.09 -11.07 -11.44
N GLY A 501 33.49 -12.15 -10.77
CA GLY A 501 32.61 -12.97 -9.91
C GLY A 501 32.28 -12.28 -8.59
N HIS A 502 33.30 -11.71 -7.95
CA HIS A 502 33.30 -11.12 -6.60
C HIS A 502 33.32 -12.13 -5.46
N GLY A 503 32.16 -12.56 -4.97
CA GLY A 503 32.12 -13.40 -3.78
C GLY A 503 31.19 -14.59 -3.95
N GLY A 504 31.57 -15.73 -3.40
CA GLY A 504 30.81 -16.97 -3.55
C GLY A 504 31.33 -17.81 -4.71
N ASN A 505 30.73 -18.99 -4.89
CA ASN A 505 31.24 -19.97 -5.84
C ASN A 505 30.61 -19.72 -7.23
N ASP A 506 31.36 -19.09 -8.12
CA ASP A 506 30.85 -18.54 -9.37
C ASP A 506 31.16 -19.42 -10.59
N VAL A 507 30.37 -19.24 -11.64
CA VAL A 507 30.61 -19.82 -12.97
C VAL A 507 30.69 -18.69 -13.99
N LEU A 508 31.88 -18.48 -14.54
CA LEU A 508 32.19 -17.46 -15.53
C LEU A 508 32.48 -18.14 -16.88
N ASN A 509 31.84 -17.66 -17.95
CA ASN A 509 32.06 -18.11 -19.32
C ASN A 509 32.37 -16.88 -20.20
N GLY A 510 33.58 -16.81 -20.77
CA GLY A 510 33.99 -15.72 -21.66
C GLY A 510 33.18 -15.76 -22.95
N GLY A 511 33.31 -16.86 -23.69
CA GLY A 511 32.59 -17.09 -24.93
C GLY A 511 33.51 -16.88 -26.12
N ALA A 512 33.11 -16.07 -27.09
CA ALA A 512 33.91 -15.87 -28.30
C ALA A 512 34.65 -14.52 -28.28
N GLY A 513 35.96 -14.58 -28.37
CA GLY A 513 36.89 -13.46 -28.45
C GLY A 513 37.87 -13.49 -27.28
N ASN A 514 38.74 -12.49 -27.20
CA ASN A 514 39.74 -12.43 -26.12
C ASN A 514 39.14 -11.82 -24.86
N ASP A 515 38.91 -12.65 -23.84
CA ASP A 515 38.16 -12.28 -22.63
C ASP A 515 39.06 -12.18 -21.39
N SER A 516 38.57 -11.47 -20.37
CA SER A 516 39.19 -11.32 -19.07
C SER A 516 38.23 -11.77 -17.98
N LEU A 517 38.55 -12.85 -17.27
CA LEU A 517 37.71 -13.45 -16.23
C LEU A 517 38.44 -13.41 -14.88
N SER A 518 37.78 -12.91 -13.83
CA SER A 518 38.23 -12.93 -12.43
C SER A 518 37.19 -13.60 -11.54
N GLY A 519 37.54 -14.68 -10.84
CA GLY A 519 36.67 -15.34 -9.86
C GLY A 519 36.54 -14.56 -8.55
N ASP A 520 37.65 -13.98 -8.09
CA ASP A 520 37.79 -13.24 -6.83
C ASP A 520 37.71 -14.14 -5.57
N GLU A 521 36.67 -14.09 -4.74
CA GLU A 521 36.56 -14.92 -3.52
C GLU A 521 35.58 -16.09 -3.71
N GLY A 522 36.05 -17.33 -3.62
CA GLY A 522 35.17 -18.49 -3.77
C GLY A 522 35.87 -19.68 -4.40
N ASP A 523 35.15 -20.79 -4.50
CA ASP A 523 35.57 -21.92 -5.32
C ASP A 523 34.95 -21.75 -6.72
N ASP A 524 35.69 -21.13 -7.65
CA ASP A 524 35.13 -20.65 -8.92
C ASP A 524 35.40 -21.57 -10.11
N VAL A 525 34.56 -21.46 -11.15
CA VAL A 525 34.75 -22.12 -12.44
C VAL A 525 34.81 -21.07 -13.55
N LEU A 526 36.00 -20.89 -14.14
CA LEU A 526 36.25 -19.93 -15.20
C LEU A 526 36.53 -20.67 -16.53
N ASN A 527 35.74 -20.37 -17.56
CA ASN A 527 35.89 -20.93 -18.91
C ASN A 527 36.14 -19.80 -19.92
N GLY A 528 37.31 -19.78 -20.55
CA GLY A 528 37.68 -18.81 -21.60
C GLY A 528 36.94 -19.04 -22.92
N GLU A 529 36.74 -20.31 -23.28
CA GLU A 529 36.10 -20.75 -24.54
C GLU A 529 36.91 -20.44 -25.82
N GLU A 530 36.49 -19.56 -26.72
CA GLU A 530 37.18 -19.29 -27.98
C GLU A 530 37.94 -17.96 -27.92
N GLY A 531 39.28 -17.94 -27.82
CA GLY A 531 39.91 -16.64 -27.58
C GLY A 531 41.41 -16.65 -27.38
N ASN A 532 41.95 -15.55 -26.88
CA ASN A 532 43.22 -15.58 -26.16
C ASN A 532 42.92 -14.94 -24.81
N ASP A 533 42.61 -15.78 -23.84
CA ASP A 533 41.90 -15.33 -22.66
C ASP A 533 42.83 -15.14 -21.47
N THR A 534 42.41 -14.28 -20.55
CA THR A 534 43.07 -14.09 -19.25
C THR A 534 42.13 -14.51 -18.15
N LEU A 535 42.49 -15.57 -17.42
CA LEU A 535 41.69 -16.13 -16.33
C LEU A 535 42.46 -15.99 -15.02
N GLU A 536 41.86 -15.36 -14.02
CA GLU A 536 42.36 -15.24 -12.65
C GLU A 536 41.36 -15.87 -11.68
N GLY A 537 41.74 -16.97 -11.04
CA GLY A 537 40.88 -17.68 -10.09
C GLY A 537 40.58 -16.83 -8.86
N GLY A 538 41.63 -16.40 -8.16
CA GLY A 538 41.49 -15.57 -6.96
C GLY A 538 41.75 -16.38 -5.69
N ALA A 539 40.88 -16.32 -4.70
CA ALA A 539 41.00 -16.98 -3.41
C ALA A 539 40.02 -18.14 -3.31
N GLY A 540 40.53 -19.37 -3.24
CA GLY A 540 39.73 -20.58 -3.05
C GLY A 540 40.21 -21.74 -3.93
N HIS A 541 39.32 -22.70 -4.19
CA HIS A 541 39.58 -23.86 -5.02
C HIS A 541 39.01 -23.68 -6.44
N ASP A 542 39.77 -22.99 -7.28
CA ASP A 542 39.30 -22.63 -8.62
C ASP A 542 39.58 -23.70 -9.69
N THR A 543 38.69 -23.76 -10.66
CA THR A 543 38.82 -24.54 -11.90
C THR A 543 38.88 -23.58 -13.09
N LEU A 544 40.02 -23.53 -13.77
CA LEU A 544 40.22 -22.67 -14.93
C LEU A 544 40.40 -23.54 -16.19
N ASP A 545 39.58 -23.28 -17.21
CA ASP A 545 39.72 -23.84 -18.56
C ASP A 545 39.86 -22.69 -19.57
N GLY A 546 41.03 -22.57 -20.20
CA GLY A 546 41.28 -21.55 -21.21
C GLY A 546 40.55 -21.80 -22.53
N GLY A 547 40.10 -23.02 -22.79
CA GLY A 547 39.48 -23.36 -24.07
C GLY A 547 40.48 -23.37 -25.24
N THR A 548 40.14 -22.71 -26.34
CA THR A 548 40.94 -22.67 -27.56
C THR A 548 41.67 -21.34 -27.72
N GLY A 549 42.98 -21.41 -27.92
CA GLY A 549 43.82 -20.28 -28.31
C GLY A 549 45.06 -20.15 -27.44
N ASN A 550 45.52 -18.92 -27.19
CA ASN A 550 46.71 -18.68 -26.35
C ASN A 550 46.33 -18.00 -25.04
N ASP A 551 46.06 -18.81 -24.04
CA ASP A 551 45.45 -18.33 -22.79
C ASP A 551 46.47 -18.16 -21.67
N SER A 552 46.16 -17.25 -20.75
CA SER A 552 46.92 -16.96 -19.54
C SER A 552 46.08 -17.28 -18.32
N LEU A 553 46.42 -18.36 -17.61
CA LEU A 553 45.69 -18.82 -16.43
C LEU A 553 46.51 -18.58 -15.16
N ASN A 554 45.93 -17.85 -14.21
CA ASN A 554 46.46 -17.66 -12.86
C ASN A 554 45.48 -18.24 -11.84
N GLY A 555 45.81 -19.38 -11.24
CA GLY A 555 44.94 -20.03 -10.25
C GLY A 555 44.91 -19.37 -8.86
N GLY A 556 45.59 -18.25 -8.65
CA GLY A 556 45.48 -17.49 -7.41
C GLY A 556 46.03 -18.16 -6.15
N SER A 557 45.32 -18.01 -5.03
CA SER A 557 45.68 -18.43 -3.68
C SER A 557 44.65 -19.37 -3.08
N TYR A 558 45.12 -20.31 -2.25
CA TYR A 558 44.31 -21.30 -1.53
C TYR A 558 44.32 -21.06 -0.02
#